data_AF-A0A1V4IRK5-F1
#
_entry.id   AF-A0A1V4IRK5-F1
#
_cell.length_a   1.000
_cell.length_b   1.000
_cell.length_c   1.000
_cell.angle_alpha   90.00
_cell.angle_beta   90.00
_cell.angle_gamma   90.00
#
_symmetry.space_group_name_H-M   'P 1'
#
loop_
_entity.id
_entity.type
_entity.pdbx_description
1 polymer ?
#
loop_
_entity_poly.entity_id
_entity_poly.type
_entity_poly.pdbx_seq_one_letter_code
_entity_poly.pdbx_strand_id
1 'polypeptide(L)'
;MFYMIISIILLLYFGLNYYIGSWFRDNMGDAMSFMNIEVYWSIFFIIVLFSFVGVILNHYLPKFLQHRIYLLASYWLAALTYFTMCIITLNLINMLGIWFHLIPLQILSKENNSFRIGLLVLITVSILLIYGTINAKNLRVTSYKLNIEKQAGPLKRLHIALSSDIHLSDLKDKGMKKLVEKINEIKPDIVLFAGDIIDADRDMALYDFDSMQNHFKKC
;
A
#
# COMPACT_ATOMS: atom_id res chain seq x y z
N MET A 1 16.23 12.64 21.63
CA MET A 1 15.79 11.36 21.02
C MET A 1 14.73 11.58 19.93
N PHE A 2 13.61 12.24 20.23
CA PHE A 2 12.53 12.49 19.25
C PHE A 2 12.99 13.18 17.95
N TYR A 3 13.66 14.34 18.04
CA TYR A 3 14.17 15.06 16.85
C TYR A 3 15.17 14.25 16.02
N MET A 4 15.96 13.40 16.67
CA MET A 4 16.92 12.53 15.99
C MET A 4 16.19 11.46 15.16
N ILE A 5 15.13 10.85 15.70
CA ILE A 5 14.31 9.87 15.00
C ILE A 5 13.65 10.51 13.77
N ILE A 6 13.04 11.70 13.93
CA ILE A 6 12.43 12.43 12.82
C ILE A 6 13.45 12.74 11.74
N SER A 7 14.63 13.24 12.12
CA SER A 7 15.70 13.56 11.18
C SER A 7 16.13 12.32 10.36
N ILE A 8 16.27 11.16 11.03
CA ILE A 8 16.60 9.90 10.36
C ILE A 8 15.52 9.48 9.37
N ILE A 9 14.23 9.59 9.74
CA ILE A 9 13.11 9.23 8.86
C ILE A 9 13.06 10.15 7.64
N LEU A 10 13.24 11.46 7.83
CA LEU A 10 13.28 12.43 6.74
C LEU A 10 14.47 12.17 5.81
N LEU A 11 15.65 11.93 6.37
CA LEU A 11 16.86 11.60 5.60
C LEU A 11 16.63 10.33 4.76
N LEU A 12 16.04 9.29 5.35
CA LEU A 12 15.71 8.05 4.65
C LEU A 12 14.72 8.32 3.52
N TYR A 13 13.63 9.06 3.80
CA TYR A 13 12.60 9.35 2.81
C TYR A 13 13.15 10.15 1.61
N PHE A 14 13.81 11.28 1.88
CA PHE A 14 14.37 12.11 0.80
C PHE A 14 15.54 11.41 0.11
N GLY A 15 16.36 10.66 0.84
CA GLY A 15 17.46 9.87 0.29
C GLY A 15 16.99 8.78 -0.67
N LEU A 16 15.94 8.03 -0.31
CA LEU A 16 15.34 7.02 -1.18
C LEU A 16 14.71 7.63 -2.43
N ASN A 17 14.01 8.76 -2.29
CA ASN A 17 13.46 9.48 -3.44
C ASN A 17 14.57 9.97 -4.37
N TYR A 18 15.64 10.57 -3.82
CA TYR A 18 16.79 11.01 -4.59
C TYR A 18 17.48 9.83 -5.31
N TYR A 19 17.63 8.69 -4.63
CA TYR A 19 18.17 7.47 -5.22
C TYR A 19 17.33 6.99 -6.41
N ILE A 20 16.00 6.91 -6.25
CA ILE A 20 15.08 6.51 -7.32
C ILE A 20 15.11 7.50 -8.50
N GLY A 21 15.06 8.81 -8.22
CA GLY A 21 15.13 9.85 -9.24
C GLY A 21 16.44 9.80 -10.03
N SER A 22 17.57 9.63 -9.34
CA SER A 22 18.88 9.49 -9.98
C SER A 22 18.93 8.24 -10.86
N TRP A 23 18.41 7.11 -10.37
CA TRP A 23 18.39 5.86 -11.12
C TRP A 23 17.52 5.95 -12.38
N PHE A 24 16.34 6.56 -12.29
CA PHE A 24 15.47 6.78 -13.46
C PHE A 24 16.09 7.75 -14.45
N ARG A 25 16.75 8.81 -13.98
CA ARG A 25 17.49 9.74 -14.84
C ARG A 25 18.60 9.02 -15.60
N ASP A 26 19.37 8.18 -14.93
CA ASP A 26 20.47 7.42 -15.52
C ASP A 26 20.00 6.38 -16.55
N ASN A 27 18.84 5.77 -16.32
CA ASN A 27 18.36 4.68 -17.18
C ASN A 27 17.39 5.15 -18.28
N MET A 28 16.71 6.28 -18.09
CA MET A 28 15.69 6.79 -19.01
C MET A 28 15.95 8.22 -19.50
N GLY A 29 17.07 8.83 -19.11
CA GLY A 29 17.41 10.22 -19.44
C GLY A 29 17.50 10.50 -20.93
N ASP A 30 17.99 9.55 -21.74
CA ASP A 30 18.12 9.72 -23.19
C ASP A 30 16.76 9.85 -23.90
N ALA A 31 15.75 9.12 -23.41
CA ALA A 31 14.37 9.24 -23.88
C ALA A 31 13.71 10.56 -23.43
N MET A 32 14.24 11.19 -22.38
CA MET A 32 13.81 12.50 -21.87
C MET A 32 14.75 13.63 -22.33
N SER A 33 15.43 13.45 -23.47
CA SER A 33 16.36 14.45 -24.04
C SER A 33 15.71 15.81 -24.35
N PHE A 34 14.38 15.85 -24.45
CA PHE A 34 13.61 17.10 -24.57
C PHE A 34 13.54 17.91 -23.25
N MET A 35 13.95 17.34 -22.12
CA MET A 35 13.84 17.94 -20.78
C MET A 35 15.22 18.19 -20.16
N ASN A 36 15.48 19.45 -19.80
CA ASN A 36 16.68 19.84 -19.08
C ASN A 36 16.79 19.11 -17.74
N ILE A 37 18.03 18.88 -17.27
CA ILE A 37 18.28 18.18 -16.00
C ILE A 37 17.64 18.90 -14.80
N GLU A 38 17.67 20.22 -14.80
CA GLU A 38 17.06 21.06 -13.76
C GLU A 38 15.53 20.94 -13.76
N VAL A 39 14.92 20.85 -14.94
CA VAL A 39 13.46 20.70 -15.09
C VAL A 39 13.02 19.32 -14.59
N TYR A 40 13.77 18.27 -14.92
CA TYR A 40 13.52 16.91 -14.41
C TYR A 40 13.52 16.88 -12.88
N TRP A 41 14.58 17.40 -12.25
CA TRP A 41 14.70 17.42 -10.79
C TRP A 41 13.66 18.31 -10.13
N SER A 42 13.28 19.44 -10.76
CA SER A 42 12.22 20.30 -10.26
C SER A 42 10.86 19.59 -10.25
N ILE A 43 10.50 18.94 -11.35
CA ILE A 43 9.24 18.16 -11.44
C ILE A 43 9.25 17.01 -10.44
N PHE A 44 10.35 16.25 -10.37
CA PHE A 44 10.47 15.14 -9.44
C PHE A 44 10.37 15.61 -7.99
N PHE A 45 11.06 16.70 -7.64
CA PHE A 45 10.99 17.29 -6.30
C PHE A 45 9.58 17.74 -5.93
N ILE A 46 8.81 18.31 -6.87
CA ILE A 46 7.40 18.67 -6.64
C ILE A 46 6.56 17.43 -6.31
N ILE A 47 6.77 16.30 -7.00
CA ILE A 47 6.06 15.04 -6.71
C ILE A 47 6.39 14.53 -5.30
N VAL A 48 7.67 14.54 -4.93
CA VAL A 48 8.14 14.12 -3.60
C VAL A 48 7.56 15.01 -2.52
N LEU A 49 7.61 16.33 -2.70
CA LEU A 49 7.06 17.30 -1.75
C LEU A 49 5.54 17.13 -1.61
N PHE A 50 4.84 16.90 -2.71
CA PHE A 50 3.40 16.65 -2.70
C PHE A 50 3.04 15.38 -1.92
N SER A 51 3.79 14.29 -2.11
CA SER A 51 3.62 13.06 -1.31
C SER A 51 3.89 13.32 0.17
N PHE A 52 4.96 14.04 0.50
CA PHE A 52 5.31 14.38 1.87
C PHE A 52 4.19 15.17 2.57
N VAL A 53 3.71 16.23 1.92
CA VAL A 53 2.59 17.05 2.42
C VAL A 53 1.32 16.20 2.56
N GLY A 54 1.04 15.34 1.58
CA GLY A 54 -0.17 14.52 1.57
C GLY A 54 -0.22 13.40 2.61
N VAL A 55 0.93 12.92 3.10
CA VAL A 55 0.97 11.95 4.21
C VAL A 55 1.05 12.65 5.56
N ILE A 56 1.97 13.60 5.73
CA ILE A 56 2.30 14.16 7.05
C ILE A 56 1.44 15.38 7.41
N LEU A 57 1.22 16.27 6.45
CA LEU A 57 0.54 17.55 6.67
C LEU A 57 -0.91 17.51 6.19
N ASN A 58 -1.48 16.32 5.96
CA ASN A 58 -2.81 16.16 5.40
C ASN A 58 -3.90 16.85 6.22
N HIS A 59 -3.76 16.87 7.55
CA HIS A 59 -4.74 17.50 8.45
C HIS A 59 -4.89 19.01 8.20
N TYR A 60 -3.85 19.68 7.70
CA TYR A 60 -3.88 21.10 7.38
C TYR A 60 -4.51 21.41 6.01
N LEU A 61 -4.80 20.40 5.19
CA LEU A 61 -5.42 20.58 3.88
C LEU A 61 -6.94 20.75 4.00
N PRO A 62 -7.60 21.43 3.06
CA PRO A 62 -9.06 21.50 3.02
C PRO A 62 -9.73 20.12 2.95
N LYS A 63 -10.78 19.88 3.75
CA LYS A 63 -11.45 18.56 3.88
C LYS A 63 -11.78 17.87 2.55
N PHE A 64 -12.19 18.63 1.54
CA PHE A 64 -12.54 18.07 0.22
C PHE A 64 -11.34 17.52 -0.57
N LEU A 65 -10.11 17.98 -0.27
CA LEU A 65 -8.87 17.51 -0.87
C LEU A 65 -8.17 16.43 -0.04
N GLN A 66 -8.37 16.44 1.29
CA GLN A 66 -7.66 15.55 2.22
C GLN A 66 -7.68 14.08 1.77
N HIS A 67 -8.85 13.54 1.43
CA HIS A 67 -8.96 12.14 1.03
C HIS A 67 -8.18 11.83 -0.25
N ARG A 68 -8.30 12.68 -1.29
CA ARG A 68 -7.66 12.44 -2.59
C ARG A 68 -6.16 12.60 -2.53
N ILE A 69 -5.69 13.64 -1.83
CA ILE A 69 -4.27 13.92 -1.69
C ILE A 69 -3.59 12.83 -0.85
N TYR A 70 -4.21 12.45 0.28
CA TYR A 70 -3.73 11.33 1.09
C TYR A 70 -3.64 10.04 0.27
N LEU A 71 -4.69 9.70 -0.49
CA LEU A 71 -4.69 8.51 -1.34
C LEU A 71 -3.51 8.51 -2.33
N LEU A 72 -3.32 9.61 -3.07
CA LEU A 72 -2.21 9.74 -4.02
C LEU A 72 -0.84 9.65 -3.33
N ALA A 73 -0.71 10.28 -2.18
CA ALA A 73 0.52 10.29 -1.40
C ALA A 73 0.84 8.90 -0.82
N SER A 74 -0.16 8.14 -0.38
CA SER A 74 -0.03 6.75 0.06
C SER A 74 0.37 5.82 -1.10
N TYR A 75 -0.20 6.01 -2.29
CA TYR A 75 0.24 5.26 -3.48
C TYR A 75 1.70 5.57 -3.85
N TRP A 76 2.13 6.83 -3.72
CA TRP A 76 3.54 7.17 -3.93
C TRP A 76 4.45 6.49 -2.90
N LEU A 77 4.05 6.41 -1.63
CA LEU A 77 4.84 5.73 -0.60
C LEU A 77 4.96 4.22 -0.89
N ALA A 78 3.88 3.59 -1.36
CA ALA A 78 3.93 2.21 -1.84
C ALA A 78 4.85 2.07 -3.07
N ALA A 79 4.75 2.99 -4.03
CA ALA A 79 5.62 3.04 -5.20
C ALA A 79 7.10 3.19 -4.82
N LEU A 80 7.42 4.10 -3.89
CA LEU A 80 8.77 4.31 -3.34
C LEU A 80 9.36 2.98 -2.83
N THR A 81 8.56 2.21 -2.09
CA THR A 81 8.97 0.93 -1.54
C THR A 81 9.28 -0.08 -2.64
N TYR A 82 8.36 -0.27 -3.58
CA TYR A 82 8.54 -1.21 -4.68
C TYR A 82 9.65 -0.81 -5.64
N PHE A 83 9.79 0.49 -5.97
CA PHE A 83 10.91 0.98 -6.77
C PHE A 83 12.24 0.72 -6.08
N THR A 84 12.35 1.02 -4.78
CA THR A 84 13.55 0.75 -3.99
C THR A 84 13.90 -0.74 -4.02
N MET A 85 12.92 -1.62 -3.75
CA MET A 85 13.12 -3.07 -3.81
C MET A 85 13.59 -3.54 -5.19
N CYS A 86 12.87 -3.17 -6.26
CA CYS A 86 13.22 -3.56 -7.63
C CYS A 86 14.63 -3.11 -8.01
N ILE A 87 14.97 -1.84 -7.75
CA ILE A 87 16.27 -1.28 -8.10
C ILE A 87 17.40 -1.95 -7.29
N ILE A 88 17.21 -2.14 -5.97
CA ILE A 88 18.20 -2.82 -5.13
C ILE A 88 18.40 -4.26 -5.62
N THR A 89 17.31 -4.99 -5.91
CA THR A 89 17.39 -6.36 -6.43
C THR A 89 18.13 -6.42 -7.76
N LEU A 90 17.84 -5.52 -8.70
CA LEU A 90 18.55 -5.45 -9.98
C LEU A 90 20.05 -5.19 -9.78
N ASN A 91 20.40 -4.24 -8.91
CA ASN A 91 21.79 -3.92 -8.59
C ASN A 91 22.50 -5.12 -7.94
N LEU A 92 21.82 -5.84 -7.04
CA LEU A 92 22.36 -7.06 -6.43
C LEU A 92 22.59 -8.16 -7.47
N ILE A 93 21.64 -8.39 -8.37
CA ILE A 93 21.77 -9.38 -9.45
C ILE A 93 22.96 -9.04 -10.35
N ASN A 94 23.10 -7.77 -10.74
CA ASN A 94 24.24 -7.31 -11.55
C ASN A 94 25.56 -7.48 -10.80
N MET A 95 25.62 -7.08 -9.53
CA MET A 95 26.81 -7.20 -8.70
C MET A 95 27.25 -8.66 -8.54
N LEU A 96 26.31 -9.57 -8.23
CA LEU A 96 26.59 -11.00 -8.10
C LEU A 96 26.98 -11.63 -9.45
N GLY A 97 26.33 -11.23 -10.54
CA GLY A 97 26.66 -11.70 -11.88
C GLY A 97 28.08 -11.34 -12.32
N ILE A 98 28.57 -10.15 -11.94
CA ILE A 98 29.96 -9.74 -12.14
C ILE A 98 30.88 -10.57 -11.24
N TRP A 99 30.55 -10.69 -9.95
CA TRP A 99 31.37 -11.42 -8.96
C TRP A 99 31.60 -12.88 -9.37
N PHE A 100 30.56 -13.55 -9.85
CA PHE A 100 30.62 -14.94 -10.31
C PHE A 100 31.02 -15.09 -11.79
N HIS A 101 31.38 -14.00 -12.47
CA HIS A 101 31.76 -13.99 -13.89
C HIS A 101 30.68 -14.59 -14.82
N LEU A 102 29.41 -14.56 -14.38
CA LEU A 102 28.27 -15.10 -15.13
C LEU A 102 27.74 -14.11 -16.17
N ILE A 103 28.05 -12.82 -16.01
CA ILE A 103 27.61 -11.75 -16.89
C ILE A 103 28.84 -11.09 -17.53
N PRO A 104 29.02 -11.20 -18.87
CA PRO A 104 30.04 -10.45 -19.58
C PRO A 104 29.85 -8.95 -19.36
N LEU A 105 30.93 -8.22 -19.07
CA LEU A 105 30.93 -6.76 -18.88
C LEU A 105 30.29 -5.99 -20.06
N GLN A 106 30.29 -6.59 -21.26
CA GLN A 106 29.68 -6.05 -22.48
C GLN A 106 28.14 -6.01 -22.41
N ILE A 107 27.49 -6.96 -21.73
CA ILE A 107 26.03 -6.97 -21.53
C ILE A 107 25.61 -5.90 -20.52
N LEU A 108 26.50 -5.54 -19.61
CA LEU A 108 26.32 -4.46 -18.62
C LEU A 108 26.58 -3.06 -19.19
N SER A 109 27.07 -2.95 -20.42
CA SER A 109 27.23 -1.65 -21.07
C SER A 109 25.88 -0.95 -21.18
N LYS A 110 25.78 0.24 -20.58
CA LYS A 110 24.55 1.07 -20.48
C LYS A 110 23.90 1.37 -21.84
N GLU A 111 24.64 1.29 -22.94
CA GLU A 111 24.29 1.93 -24.21
C GLU A 111 23.11 1.33 -24.96
N ASN A 112 22.65 0.10 -24.67
CA ASN A 112 21.59 -0.52 -25.50
C ASN A 112 20.34 -1.03 -24.76
N ASN A 113 20.37 -1.17 -23.42
CA ASN A 113 19.25 -1.75 -22.66
C ASN A 113 18.78 -0.93 -21.45
N SER A 114 19.47 0.16 -21.07
CA SER A 114 19.10 0.93 -19.88
C SER A 114 17.66 1.45 -19.90
N PHE A 115 17.19 1.97 -21.04
CA PHE A 115 15.80 2.43 -21.17
C PHE A 115 14.78 1.30 -20.98
N ARG A 116 15.06 0.12 -21.54
CA ARG A 116 14.18 -1.06 -21.42
C ARG A 116 14.08 -1.55 -19.98
N ILE A 117 15.20 -1.51 -19.24
CA ILE A 117 15.24 -1.86 -17.82
C ILE A 117 14.42 -0.86 -17.00
N GLY A 118 14.60 0.45 -17.25
CA GLY A 118 13.80 1.51 -16.64
C GLY A 118 12.30 1.33 -16.87
N LEU A 119 11.92 1.06 -18.12
CA LEU A 119 10.53 0.80 -18.50
C LEU A 119 9.98 -0.47 -17.83
N LEU A 120 10.77 -1.55 -17.77
CA LEU A 120 10.37 -2.80 -17.12
C LEU A 120 10.10 -2.59 -15.63
N VAL A 121 10.95 -1.83 -14.93
CA VAL A 121 10.75 -1.48 -13.51
C VAL A 121 9.47 -0.66 -13.35
N LEU A 122 9.26 0.36 -14.19
CA LEU A 122 8.07 1.20 -14.15
C LEU A 122 6.79 0.39 -14.36
N ILE A 123 6.77 -0.50 -15.36
CA ILE A 123 5.63 -1.38 -15.65
C ILE A 123 5.41 -2.36 -14.49
N THR A 124 6.47 -2.98 -13.97
CA THR A 124 6.37 -3.95 -12.87
C THR A 124 5.77 -3.31 -11.63
N VAL A 125 6.27 -2.15 -11.22
CA VAL A 125 5.73 -1.42 -10.06
C VAL A 125 4.28 -0.99 -10.32
N SER A 126 3.96 -0.52 -11.52
CA SER A 126 2.57 -0.17 -11.89
C SER A 126 1.63 -1.37 -11.77
N ILE A 127 2.03 -2.55 -12.29
CA ILE A 127 1.24 -3.79 -12.18
C ILE A 127 1.07 -4.19 -10.71
N LEU A 128 2.12 -4.12 -9.89
CA LEU A 128 2.05 -4.44 -8.47
C LEU A 128 1.07 -3.53 -7.73
N LEU A 129 1.07 -2.22 -8.00
CA LEU A 129 0.13 -1.28 -7.38
C LEU A 129 -1.32 -1.54 -7.83
N ILE A 130 -1.54 -1.79 -9.12
CA ILE A 130 -2.88 -2.11 -9.65
C ILE A 130 -3.38 -3.42 -9.05
N TYR A 131 -2.56 -4.47 -9.08
CA TYR A 131 -2.89 -5.77 -8.51
C TYR A 131 -3.15 -5.68 -7.00
N GLY A 132 -2.30 -4.95 -6.27
CA GLY A 132 -2.48 -4.71 -4.84
C GLY A 132 -3.81 -4.01 -4.54
N THR A 133 -4.17 -3.01 -5.34
CA THR A 133 -5.46 -2.29 -5.22
C THR A 133 -6.65 -3.19 -5.47
N ILE A 134 -6.58 -4.07 -6.49
CA ILE A 134 -7.65 -5.02 -6.81
C ILE A 134 -7.74 -6.08 -5.71
N ASN A 135 -6.61 -6.62 -5.27
CA ASN A 135 -6.56 -7.65 -4.23
C ASN A 135 -7.06 -7.13 -2.88
N ALA A 136 -6.73 -5.88 -2.51
CA ALA A 136 -7.23 -5.24 -1.29
C ALA A 136 -8.77 -5.06 -1.30
N LYS A 137 -9.38 -4.92 -2.48
CA LYS A 137 -10.84 -4.82 -2.63
C LYS A 137 -11.55 -6.18 -2.65
N ASN A 138 -10.79 -7.28 -2.72
CA ASN A 138 -11.34 -8.62 -2.83
C ASN A 138 -11.37 -9.31 -1.45
N LEU A 139 -12.54 -9.28 -0.80
CA LEU A 139 -12.76 -9.92 0.48
C LEU A 139 -12.75 -11.45 0.31
N ARG A 140 -11.81 -12.14 0.98
CA ARG A 140 -11.70 -13.60 0.97
C ARG A 140 -12.23 -14.18 2.28
N VAL A 141 -13.08 -15.20 2.17
CA VAL A 141 -13.58 -15.97 3.33
C VAL A 141 -12.66 -17.18 3.49
N THR A 142 -12.07 -17.33 4.67
CA THR A 142 -11.22 -18.48 5.00
C THR A 142 -11.90 -19.34 6.04
N SER A 143 -12.17 -20.60 5.71
CA SER A 143 -12.85 -21.53 6.60
C SER A 143 -11.85 -22.38 7.39
N TYR A 144 -12.01 -22.42 8.70
CA TYR A 144 -11.26 -23.30 9.60
C TYR A 144 -12.20 -24.25 10.33
N LYS A 145 -11.78 -25.51 10.46
CA LYS A 145 -12.47 -26.50 11.29
C LYS A 145 -11.62 -26.74 12.53
N LEU A 146 -12.09 -26.23 13.66
CA LEU A 146 -11.45 -26.41 14.95
C LEU A 146 -12.21 -27.48 15.73
N ASN A 147 -11.50 -28.51 16.18
CA ASN A 147 -12.04 -29.47 17.14
C ASN A 147 -11.59 -29.06 18.53
N ILE A 148 -12.55 -28.81 19.42
CA ILE A 148 -12.26 -28.36 20.79
C ILE A 148 -12.61 -29.53 21.72
N GLU A 149 -11.61 -30.07 22.39
CA GLU A 149 -11.77 -31.16 23.36
C GLU A 149 -12.32 -30.64 24.71
N LYS A 150 -13.52 -30.04 24.67
CA LYS A 150 -14.23 -29.55 25.86
C LYS A 150 -15.66 -30.03 25.85
N GLN A 151 -16.22 -30.29 27.04
CA GLN A 151 -17.62 -30.62 27.18
C GLN A 151 -18.48 -29.38 26.92
N ALA A 152 -19.35 -29.45 25.91
CA ALA A 152 -20.23 -28.35 25.49
C ALA A 152 -21.73 -28.69 25.63
N GLY A 153 -22.08 -29.60 26.55
CA GLY A 153 -23.46 -30.07 26.73
C GLY A 153 -24.03 -30.69 25.45
N PRO A 154 -25.24 -30.31 24.99
CA PRO A 154 -25.84 -30.85 23.77
C PRO A 154 -25.26 -30.26 22.47
N LEU A 155 -24.43 -29.22 22.55
CA LEU A 155 -23.90 -28.51 21.38
C LEU A 155 -22.81 -29.36 20.71
N LYS A 156 -23.09 -29.88 19.51
CA LYS A 156 -22.14 -30.73 18.76
C LYS A 156 -21.29 -29.97 17.75
N ARG A 157 -21.81 -28.86 17.21
CA ARG A 157 -21.16 -28.02 16.21
C ARG A 157 -21.61 -26.58 16.41
N LEU A 158 -20.71 -25.64 16.15
CA LEU A 158 -20.98 -24.21 16.20
C LEU A 158 -20.31 -23.57 14.99
N HIS A 159 -21.09 -22.86 14.18
CA HIS A 159 -20.59 -22.14 13.02
C HIS A 159 -20.39 -20.67 13.39
N ILE A 160 -19.14 -20.21 13.36
CA ILE A 160 -18.79 -18.85 13.79
C ILE A 160 -18.25 -18.09 12.59
N ALA A 161 -18.81 -16.91 12.33
CA ALA A 161 -18.16 -15.91 11.49
C ALA A 161 -17.33 -14.98 12.38
N LEU A 162 -16.01 -15.02 12.21
CA LEU A 162 -15.07 -14.19 12.96
C LEU A 162 -14.52 -13.10 12.03
N SER A 163 -14.57 -11.85 12.46
CA SER A 163 -13.96 -10.71 11.77
C SER A 163 -13.17 -9.86 12.78
N SER A 164 -12.07 -9.25 12.35
CA SER A 164 -11.19 -8.40 13.18
C SER A 164 -10.67 -7.25 12.32
N ASP A 165 -10.23 -6.17 12.96
CA ASP A 165 -9.48 -5.06 12.35
C ASP A 165 -10.21 -4.47 11.13
N ILE A 166 -11.51 -4.23 11.30
CA ILE A 166 -12.36 -3.69 10.25
C ILE A 166 -11.96 -2.24 9.93
N HIS A 167 -11.41 -1.51 10.91
CA HIS A 167 -10.98 -0.10 10.80
C HIS A 167 -11.97 0.74 9.99
N LEU A 168 -13.20 0.80 10.47
CA LEU A 168 -14.22 1.67 9.87
C LEU A 168 -13.75 3.11 9.97
N SER A 169 -13.63 3.78 8.82
CA SER A 169 -13.33 5.21 8.72
C SER A 169 -14.51 6.04 8.18
N ASP A 170 -15.43 5.42 7.43
CA ASP A 170 -16.75 5.97 7.09
C ASP A 170 -17.75 4.80 6.96
N LEU A 171 -18.84 4.83 7.73
CA LEU A 171 -19.87 3.77 7.76
C LEU A 171 -20.62 3.62 6.42
N LYS A 172 -20.48 4.57 5.50
CA LYS A 172 -21.08 4.51 4.15
C LYS A 172 -20.29 3.66 3.17
N ASP A 173 -19.21 3.01 3.61
CA ASP A 173 -18.27 2.37 2.70
C ASP A 173 -18.82 1.08 2.06
N LYS A 174 -18.51 0.88 0.78
CA LYS A 174 -18.86 -0.33 0.01
C LYS A 174 -18.26 -1.60 0.63
N GLY A 175 -17.16 -1.44 1.39
CA GLY A 175 -16.49 -2.53 2.11
C GLY A 175 -17.38 -3.15 3.19
N MET A 176 -18.02 -2.34 4.03
CA MET A 176 -18.90 -2.83 5.10
C MET A 176 -20.12 -3.57 4.55
N LYS A 177 -20.75 -3.02 3.50
CA LYS A 177 -21.88 -3.69 2.84
C LYS A 177 -21.49 -5.08 2.30
N LYS A 178 -20.35 -5.18 1.62
CA LYS A 178 -19.81 -6.46 1.14
C LYS A 178 -19.48 -7.43 2.26
N LEU A 179 -18.95 -6.93 3.39
CA LEU A 179 -18.65 -7.74 4.57
C LEU A 179 -19.93 -8.36 5.14
N VAL A 180 -20.96 -7.55 5.36
CA VAL A 180 -22.26 -8.00 5.85
C VAL A 180 -22.91 -9.00 4.88
N GLU A 181 -22.89 -8.71 3.58
CA GLU A 181 -23.37 -9.65 2.54
C GLU A 181 -22.65 -11.00 2.64
N LYS A 182 -21.31 -11.01 2.78
CA LYS A 182 -20.53 -12.23 2.93
C LYS A 182 -20.82 -12.99 4.24
N ILE A 183 -20.99 -12.29 5.35
CA ILE A 183 -21.36 -12.90 6.63
C ILE A 183 -22.74 -13.58 6.51
N ASN A 184 -23.70 -12.91 5.86
CA ASN A 184 -25.04 -13.46 5.66
C ASN A 184 -25.05 -14.69 4.72
N GLU A 185 -24.18 -14.72 3.69
CA GLU A 185 -24.00 -15.90 2.85
C GLU A 185 -23.48 -17.13 3.63
N ILE A 186 -22.65 -16.90 4.65
CA ILE A 186 -22.07 -17.97 5.50
C ILE A 186 -23.14 -18.61 6.41
N LYS A 187 -24.20 -17.87 6.77
CA LYS A 187 -25.23 -18.28 7.76
C LYS A 187 -24.61 -18.84 9.04
N PRO A 188 -23.79 -18.04 9.76
CA PRO A 188 -23.20 -18.47 11.02
C PRO A 188 -24.25 -18.49 12.13
N ASP A 189 -24.00 -19.30 13.17
CA ASP A 189 -24.79 -19.27 14.41
C ASP A 189 -24.43 -18.03 15.25
N ILE A 190 -23.16 -17.60 15.19
CA ILE A 190 -22.63 -16.45 15.94
C ILE A 190 -21.68 -15.65 15.05
N VAL A 191 -21.78 -14.32 15.11
CA VAL A 191 -20.81 -13.39 14.53
C VAL A 191 -19.97 -12.79 15.65
N LEU A 192 -18.65 -12.90 15.55
CA LEU A 192 -17.69 -12.36 16.52
C LEU A 192 -16.82 -11.28 15.86
N PHE A 193 -16.74 -10.11 16.51
CA PHE A 193 -15.81 -9.03 16.16
C PHE A 193 -14.68 -8.99 17.18
N ALA A 194 -13.46 -9.35 16.76
CA ALA A 194 -12.35 -9.66 17.66
C ALA A 194 -11.38 -8.50 17.96
N GLY A 195 -11.66 -7.29 17.47
CA GLY A 195 -10.83 -6.11 17.69
C GLY A 195 -11.02 -5.02 16.62
N ASP A 196 -10.50 -3.82 16.91
CA ASP A 196 -10.30 -2.69 15.99
C ASP A 196 -11.41 -2.48 14.95
N ILE A 197 -12.60 -2.20 15.48
CA ILE A 197 -13.81 -1.98 14.68
C ILE A 197 -13.80 -0.57 14.06
N ILE A 198 -13.30 0.43 14.79
CA ILE A 198 -13.38 1.85 14.43
C ILE A 198 -11.97 2.43 14.33
N ASP A 199 -11.72 3.21 13.27
CA ASP A 199 -10.48 3.98 13.10
C ASP A 199 -10.56 5.27 13.93
N ALA A 200 -9.60 5.48 14.84
CA ALA A 200 -9.65 6.55 15.84
C ALA A 200 -9.44 7.96 15.25
N ASP A 201 -8.89 8.06 14.04
CA ASP A 201 -8.27 9.30 13.56
C ASP A 201 -9.15 10.22 12.71
N ARG A 202 -10.36 9.79 12.32
CA ARG A 202 -11.26 10.63 11.51
C ARG A 202 -12.71 10.54 11.97
N ASP A 203 -13.12 11.58 12.70
CA ASP A 203 -14.52 11.91 12.98
C ASP A 203 -15.30 10.92 13.86
N MET A 204 -14.76 10.55 15.04
CA MET A 204 -15.53 9.87 16.09
C MET A 204 -16.86 10.59 16.43
N ALA A 205 -16.92 11.90 16.19
CA ALA A 205 -18.11 12.74 16.41
C ALA A 205 -19.23 12.59 15.35
N LEU A 206 -19.00 11.89 14.23
CA LEU A 206 -19.98 11.70 13.15
C LEU A 206 -20.40 10.24 12.94
N TYR A 207 -19.98 9.33 13.82
CA TYR A 207 -20.37 7.92 13.73
C TYR A 207 -21.84 7.71 14.11
N ASP A 208 -22.65 7.42 13.10
CA ASP A 208 -24.03 6.99 13.26
C ASP A 208 -24.08 5.49 13.60
N PHE A 209 -24.00 5.18 14.90
CA PHE A 209 -24.10 3.81 15.41
C PHE A 209 -25.42 3.12 15.03
N ASP A 210 -26.51 3.87 14.80
CA ASP A 210 -27.80 3.31 14.41
C ASP A 210 -27.75 2.74 12.99
N SER A 211 -27.04 3.41 12.08
CA SER A 211 -26.74 2.92 10.72
C SER A 211 -26.01 1.57 10.74
N MET A 212 -25.02 1.42 11.63
CA MET A 212 -24.26 0.18 11.78
C MET A 212 -25.18 -0.95 12.29
N GLN A 213 -25.96 -0.68 13.34
CA GLN A 213 -26.90 -1.67 13.89
C GLN A 213 -27.91 -2.15 12.84
N ASN A 214 -28.41 -1.26 11.99
CA ASN A 214 -29.39 -1.60 10.95
C ASN A 214 -28.82 -2.51 9.84
N HIS A 215 -27.52 -2.41 9.54
CA HIS A 215 -26.88 -3.34 8.61
C HIS A 215 -26.72 -4.74 9.20
N PHE A 216 -26.39 -4.84 10.50
CA PHE A 216 -26.25 -6.12 11.20
C PHE A 216 -27.58 -6.76 11.64
N LYS A 217 -28.68 -5.99 11.74
CA LYS A 217 -30.02 -6.53 11.99
C LYS A 217 -30.59 -7.40 10.85
N LYS A 218 -29.94 -7.42 9.69
CA LYS A 218 -30.31 -8.31 8.58
C LYS A 218 -29.65 -9.70 8.66
N CYS A 219 -28.78 -9.91 9.65
CA CYS A 219 -28.17 -11.20 9.96
C CYS A 219 -29.18 -12.11 10.67
#